data_AF-A0A7C9AS33-F1
#
_entry.id   AF-A0A7C9AS33-F1
#
_cell.length_a   1.000
_cell.length_b   1.000
_cell.length_c   1.000
_cell.angle_alpha   90.00
_cell.angle_beta   90.00
_cell.angle_gamma   90.00
#
_symmetry.space_group_name_H-M   'P 1'
#
loop_
_entity.id
_entity.type
_entity.pdbx_description
1 polymer ?
#
loop_
_entity_poly.entity_id
_entity_poly.type
_entity_poly.pdbx_seq_one_letter_code
_entity_poly.pdbx_strand_id
1 'polypeptide(L)'
;MPKLRPIAFNLTDFGAVGDGVTDNTVAFERAVSAIGKLRKKGGAQLNVPPGVWLTAPFNLTSYMTLFLAEDAVILGIDDEKRWPLMPPLPSYGYGREYPGPRYGSLIHGQNLRDVVITGYNGTIDGQGKTWWEKHKKKQLNHTRGRLVQIMWSSDIVIANITLRNSP
;
A
#
# COMPACT_ATOMS: atom_id res chain seq x y z
N MET A 1 -6.46 16.68 -13.66
CA MET A 1 -5.78 15.57 -14.37
C MET A 1 -4.65 15.05 -13.49
N PRO A 2 -4.39 13.74 -13.42
CA PRO A 2 -3.29 13.21 -12.64
C PRO A 2 -1.96 13.79 -13.16
N LYS A 3 -1.17 14.38 -12.27
CA LYS A 3 0.13 14.96 -12.61
C LYS A 3 1.12 13.81 -12.80
N LEU A 4 1.29 13.38 -14.04
CA LEU A 4 2.29 12.37 -14.41
C LEU A 4 3.70 12.95 -14.18
N ARG A 5 4.60 12.12 -13.68
CA ARG A 5 6.00 12.53 -13.44
C ARG A 5 6.86 12.19 -14.66
N PRO A 6 7.88 13.00 -14.98
CA PRO A 6 8.71 12.80 -16.17
C PRO A 6 9.56 11.52 -16.11
N ILE A 7 9.94 11.10 -14.89
CA ILE A 7 10.63 9.83 -14.66
C ILE A 7 9.58 8.81 -14.22
N ALA A 8 9.54 7.67 -14.91
CA ALA A 8 8.66 6.56 -14.60
C ALA A 8 9.44 5.25 -14.60
N PHE A 9 9.05 4.34 -13.72
CA PHE A 9 9.49 2.95 -13.69
C PHE A 9 8.27 2.04 -13.77
N ASN A 10 8.43 0.87 -14.36
CA ASN A 10 7.46 -0.20 -14.22
C ASN A 10 7.85 -1.08 -13.03
N LEU A 11 6.86 -1.62 -12.34
CA LEU A 11 7.09 -2.54 -11.22
C LEU A 11 7.91 -3.78 -11.66
N THR A 12 7.76 -4.21 -12.91
CA THR A 12 8.53 -5.29 -13.53
C THR A 12 10.02 -4.99 -13.63
N ASP A 13 10.43 -3.72 -13.69
CA ASP A 13 11.85 -3.30 -13.72
C ASP A 13 12.58 -3.70 -12.42
N PHE A 14 11.82 -3.98 -11.36
CA PHE A 14 12.32 -4.41 -10.05
C PHE A 14 12.18 -5.92 -9.79
N GLY A 15 11.83 -6.69 -10.83
CA GLY A 15 11.71 -8.15 -10.78
C GLY A 15 10.36 -8.66 -10.29
N ALA A 16 9.33 -7.82 -10.31
CA ALA A 16 7.97 -8.24 -9.95
C ALA A 16 7.33 -9.13 -11.02
N VAL A 17 6.46 -10.03 -10.58
CA VAL A 17 5.66 -10.93 -11.43
C VAL A 17 4.17 -10.79 -11.04
N GLY A 18 3.34 -10.48 -12.04
CA GLY A 18 1.90 -10.18 -11.87
C GLY A 18 1.00 -11.41 -11.96
N ASP A 19 1.43 -12.55 -11.41
CA ASP A 19 0.76 -13.86 -11.48
C ASP A 19 -0.22 -14.14 -10.32
N GLY A 20 -0.31 -13.24 -9.33
CA GLY A 20 -1.14 -13.37 -8.13
C GLY A 20 -0.59 -14.32 -7.07
N VAL A 21 0.60 -14.89 -7.26
CA VAL A 21 1.21 -15.89 -6.38
C VAL A 21 2.62 -15.48 -5.93
N THR A 22 3.39 -14.85 -6.81
CA THR A 22 4.73 -14.36 -6.53
C THR A 22 4.68 -13.24 -5.48
N ASP A 23 5.48 -13.38 -4.41
CA ASP A 23 5.64 -12.34 -3.40
C ASP A 23 6.47 -11.16 -3.95
N ASN A 24 5.77 -10.08 -4.28
CA ASN A 24 6.35 -8.86 -4.86
C ASN A 24 6.82 -7.83 -3.82
N THR A 25 6.83 -8.17 -2.53
CA THR A 25 7.17 -7.23 -1.45
C THR A 25 8.52 -6.54 -1.70
N VAL A 26 9.55 -7.33 -2.02
CA VAL A 26 10.90 -6.82 -2.29
C VAL A 26 10.94 -5.95 -3.54
N ALA A 27 10.12 -6.25 -4.56
CA ALA A 27 10.05 -5.43 -5.77
C ALA A 27 9.42 -4.06 -5.48
N PHE A 28 8.35 -4.01 -4.69
CA PHE A 28 7.76 -2.74 -4.22
C PHE A 28 8.75 -1.93 -3.38
N GLU A 29 9.46 -2.56 -2.44
CA GLU A 29 10.47 -1.89 -1.61
C GLU A 29 11.62 -1.31 -2.44
N ARG A 30 12.12 -2.07 -3.42
CA ARG A 30 13.16 -1.60 -4.36
C ARG A 30 12.67 -0.43 -5.20
N ALA A 31 11.44 -0.50 -5.70
CA ALA A 31 10.83 0.57 -6.48
C ALA A 31 10.69 1.87 -5.68
N VAL A 32 10.16 1.78 -4.46
CA VAL A 32 10.02 2.93 -3.55
C VAL A 32 11.39 3.50 -3.20
N SER A 33 12.38 2.65 -2.92
CA SER A 33 13.76 3.09 -2.64
C SER A 33 14.38 3.83 -3.81
N ALA A 34 14.20 3.33 -5.05
CA ALA A 34 14.68 3.98 -6.26
C ALA A 34 14.02 5.35 -6.47
N ILE A 35 12.71 5.45 -6.27
CA ILE A 35 11.96 6.72 -6.38
C ILE A 35 12.40 7.71 -5.30
N GLY A 36 12.63 7.26 -4.07
CA GLY A 36 13.08 8.10 -2.96
C GLY A 36 14.41 8.82 -3.27
N LYS A 37 15.31 8.18 -4.04
CA LYS A 37 16.58 8.78 -4.50
C LYS A 37 16.37 9.93 -5.49
N LEU A 38 15.20 10.02 -6.12
CA LEU A 38 14.86 11.04 -7.12
C LEU A 38 14.09 12.23 -6.54
N ARG A 39 13.90 12.30 -5.21
CA ARG A 39 13.21 13.40 -4.53
C ARG A 39 13.74 14.79 -4.92
N LYS A 40 15.06 14.98 -5.04
CA LYS A 40 15.66 16.26 -5.46
C LYS A 40 15.46 16.59 -6.95
N LYS A 41 15.03 15.60 -7.75
CA LYS A 41 14.79 15.71 -9.20
C LYS A 41 13.29 15.81 -9.53
N GLY A 42 12.44 16.09 -8.54
CA GLY A 42 10.98 16.14 -8.71
C GLY A 42 10.27 14.80 -8.53
N GLY A 43 10.98 13.76 -8.08
CA GLY A 43 10.39 12.45 -7.82
C GLY A 43 10.18 11.60 -9.06
N ALA A 44 9.44 10.50 -8.90
CA ALA A 44 9.18 9.56 -9.99
C ALA A 44 7.87 8.78 -9.82
N GLN A 45 7.38 8.25 -10.94
CA GLN A 45 6.18 7.45 -11.03
C GLN A 45 6.52 5.96 -11.02
N LEU A 46 5.74 5.16 -10.30
CA LEU A 46 5.74 3.71 -10.36
C LEU A 46 4.47 3.24 -11.08
N ASN A 47 4.62 2.64 -12.23
CA ASN A 47 3.53 2.01 -12.96
C ASN A 47 3.38 0.55 -12.50
N VAL A 48 2.18 0.20 -12.09
CA VAL A 48 1.75 -1.18 -11.84
C VAL A 48 0.96 -1.62 -13.08
N PRO A 49 1.53 -2.46 -13.96
CA PRO A 49 0.86 -2.87 -15.19
C PRO A 49 -0.29 -3.85 -14.90
N PRO A 50 -1.12 -4.19 -15.92
CA PRO A 50 -2.16 -5.21 -15.79
C PRO A 50 -1.61 -6.51 -15.20
N GLY A 51 -2.36 -7.13 -14.29
CA GLY A 51 -1.94 -8.33 -13.57
C GLY A 51 -2.24 -8.27 -12.08
N VAL A 52 -1.94 -9.36 -11.36
CA VAL A 52 -2.20 -9.49 -9.93
C VAL A 52 -0.87 -9.54 -9.17
N TRP A 53 -0.65 -8.55 -8.30
CA TRP A 53 0.63 -8.28 -7.65
C TRP A 53 0.51 -8.56 -6.15
N LEU A 54 0.75 -9.81 -5.75
CA LEU A 54 0.69 -10.22 -4.35
C LEU A 54 1.84 -9.56 -3.56
N THR A 55 1.55 -8.91 -2.44
CA THR A 55 2.55 -8.22 -1.62
C THR A 55 2.16 -8.17 -0.14
N ALA A 56 3.16 -8.18 0.73
CA ALA A 56 3.01 -7.74 2.11
C ALA A 56 2.89 -6.20 2.16
N PRO A 57 2.55 -5.63 3.33
CA PRO A 57 2.55 -4.20 3.54
C PRO A 57 3.85 -3.50 3.13
N PHE A 58 3.75 -2.37 2.45
CA PHE A 58 4.91 -1.55 2.06
C PHE A 58 4.67 -0.06 2.30
N ASN A 59 5.76 0.67 2.51
CA ASN A 59 5.73 2.11 2.75
C ASN A 59 5.90 2.89 1.44
N LEU A 60 5.19 4.00 1.29
CA LEU A 60 5.40 4.99 0.24
C LEU A 60 6.53 5.96 0.61
N THR A 61 6.99 6.73 -0.38
CA THR A 61 7.97 7.82 -0.22
C THR A 61 7.45 9.12 -0.82
N SER A 62 7.97 10.26 -0.37
CA SER A 62 7.57 11.58 -0.88
C SER A 62 7.95 11.76 -2.36
N TYR A 63 7.21 12.61 -3.07
CA TYR A 63 7.40 12.88 -4.50
C TYR A 63 7.23 11.60 -5.34
N MET A 64 6.21 10.80 -5.01
CA MET A 64 5.90 9.56 -5.70
C MET A 64 4.53 9.65 -6.37
N THR A 65 4.42 9.06 -7.56
CA THR A 65 3.11 8.72 -8.15
C THR A 65 3.01 7.20 -8.24
N LEU A 66 2.10 6.57 -7.51
CA LEU A 66 1.74 5.17 -7.68
C LEU A 66 0.60 5.10 -8.70
N PHE A 67 0.91 4.64 -9.91
CA PHE A 67 -0.02 4.56 -11.03
C PHE A 67 -0.46 3.11 -11.26
N LEU A 68 -1.75 2.81 -11.08
CA LEU A 68 -2.31 1.49 -11.36
C LEU A 68 -2.97 1.49 -12.73
N ALA A 69 -2.48 0.66 -13.64
CA ALA A 69 -3.12 0.46 -14.94
C ALA A 69 -4.52 -0.15 -14.77
N GLU A 70 -5.31 -0.11 -15.86
CA GLU A 70 -6.51 -0.93 -15.96
C GLU A 70 -6.14 -2.41 -15.74
N ASP A 71 -7.00 -3.17 -15.08
CA ASP A 71 -6.79 -4.57 -14.70
C ASP A 71 -5.56 -4.85 -13.81
N ALA A 72 -4.89 -3.83 -13.28
CA ALA A 72 -3.86 -3.99 -12.25
C ALA A 72 -4.53 -4.22 -10.89
N VAL A 73 -4.10 -5.25 -10.16
CA VAL A 73 -4.56 -5.58 -8.80
C VAL A 73 -3.37 -5.67 -7.87
N ILE A 74 -3.21 -4.71 -6.95
CA ILE A 74 -2.32 -4.89 -5.80
C ILE A 74 -3.07 -5.75 -4.77
N LEU A 75 -2.57 -6.95 -4.50
CA LEU A 75 -3.24 -7.94 -3.67
C LEU A 75 -2.49 -8.14 -2.35
N GLY A 76 -3.16 -7.93 -1.22
CA GLY A 76 -2.58 -8.10 0.10
C GLY A 76 -2.38 -9.58 0.47
N ILE A 77 -1.18 -9.93 0.96
CA ILE A 77 -0.90 -11.27 1.49
C ILE A 77 -1.83 -11.59 2.66
N ASP A 78 -2.49 -12.75 2.58
CA ASP A 78 -3.34 -13.30 3.63
C ASP A 78 -2.54 -14.14 4.65
N ASP A 79 -1.52 -13.51 5.24
CA ASP A 79 -0.74 -14.06 6.36
C ASP A 79 -0.43 -12.94 7.34
N GLU A 80 -1.12 -12.92 8.48
CA GLU A 80 -0.96 -11.90 9.53
C GLU A 80 0.49 -11.74 10.00
N LYS A 81 1.32 -12.80 9.94
CA LYS A 81 2.73 -12.75 10.35
C LYS A 81 3.57 -11.86 9.43
N ARG A 82 3.11 -11.63 8.20
CA ARG A 82 3.73 -10.74 7.21
C ARG A 82 3.30 -9.29 7.38
N TRP A 83 2.37 -8.98 8.28
CA TRP A 83 1.90 -7.63 8.53
C TRP A 83 2.59 -7.04 9.76
N PRO A 84 3.34 -5.93 9.63
CA PRO A 84 4.10 -5.38 10.74
C PRO A 84 3.15 -4.87 11.82
N LEU A 85 3.55 -5.02 13.09
CA LEU A 85 2.83 -4.40 14.19
C LEU A 85 3.26 -2.94 14.34
N MET A 86 2.27 -2.07 14.46
CA MET A 86 2.43 -0.64 14.64
C MET A 86 1.83 -0.20 15.98
N PRO A 87 2.33 0.89 16.57
CA PRO A 87 1.67 1.50 17.72
C PRO A 87 0.19 1.83 17.42
N PRO A 88 -0.66 1.90 18.47
CA PRO A 88 -2.02 2.38 18.33
C PRO A 88 -2.03 3.77 17.70
N LEU A 89 -3.12 4.09 17.00
CA LEU A 89 -3.22 5.38 16.33
C LEU A 89 -3.31 6.51 17.37
N PRO A 90 -2.55 7.61 17.21
CA PRO A 90 -2.59 8.74 18.13
C PRO A 90 -3.99 9.30 18.35
N SER A 91 -4.85 9.25 17.33
CA SER A 91 -6.23 9.76 17.39
C SER A 91 -7.16 8.96 18.31
N TYR A 92 -6.81 7.73 18.66
CA TYR A 92 -7.64 6.87 19.52
C TYR A 92 -7.10 6.80 20.96
N GLY A 93 -5.83 7.08 21.20
CA GLY A 93 -5.19 6.97 22.52
C GLY A 93 -5.04 5.53 23.06
N TYR A 94 -5.78 4.56 22.51
CA TYR A 94 -5.73 3.13 22.78
C TYR A 94 -6.03 2.32 21.50
N GLY A 95 -5.85 1.00 21.54
CA GLY A 95 -6.15 0.15 20.39
C GLY A 95 -7.66 -0.01 20.18
N ARG A 96 -8.13 0.21 18.94
CA ARG A 96 -9.56 0.36 18.61
C ARG A 96 -10.39 -0.88 18.94
N GLU A 97 -9.86 -2.06 18.66
CA GLU A 97 -10.54 -3.36 18.85
C GLU A 97 -9.94 -4.14 20.02
N TYR A 98 -8.62 -4.07 20.15
CA TYR A 98 -7.84 -4.73 21.19
C TYR A 98 -6.86 -3.74 21.79
N PRO A 99 -6.57 -3.81 23.10
CA PRO A 99 -5.48 -3.04 23.70
C PRO A 99 -4.14 -3.41 23.05
N GLY A 100 -3.22 -2.44 22.99
CA GLY A 100 -1.88 -2.66 22.45
C GLY A 100 -1.73 -2.29 20.96
N PRO A 101 -0.80 -2.93 20.24
CA PRO A 101 -0.48 -2.57 18.86
C PRO A 101 -1.59 -3.02 17.89
N ARG A 102 -1.42 -2.59 16.64
CA ARG A 102 -2.29 -2.93 15.52
C ARG A 102 -1.46 -3.47 14.36
N TYR A 103 -2.08 -4.23 13.48
CA TYR A 103 -1.44 -4.55 12.20
C TYR A 103 -1.27 -3.28 11.34
N GLY A 104 -0.22 -3.27 10.53
CA GLY A 104 0.09 -2.21 9.56
C GLY A 104 -0.98 -2.10 8.49
N SER A 105 -0.90 -1.05 7.66
CA SER A 105 -1.75 -0.95 6.47
C SER A 105 -1.07 -1.51 5.24
N LEU A 106 -1.81 -2.08 4.29
CA LEU A 106 -1.21 -2.65 3.06
C LEU A 106 -0.37 -1.61 2.32
N ILE A 107 -0.91 -0.41 2.14
CA ILE A 107 -0.15 0.76 1.67
C ILE A 107 -0.05 1.74 2.82
N HIS A 108 1.18 1.98 3.28
CA HIS A 108 1.45 2.84 4.43
C HIS A 108 2.30 4.07 4.05
N GLY A 109 2.17 5.14 4.81
CA GLY A 109 2.97 6.35 4.62
C GLY A 109 2.91 7.28 5.82
N GLN A 110 4.06 7.86 6.20
CA GLN A 110 4.14 8.86 7.27
C GLN A 110 5.07 10.00 6.87
N ASN A 111 4.72 11.23 7.27
CA ASN A 111 5.55 12.42 7.00
C ASN A 111 5.84 12.60 5.50
N LEU A 112 4.87 12.26 4.65
CA LEU A 112 5.00 12.33 3.20
C LEU A 112 4.60 13.71 2.66
N ARG A 113 5.16 14.03 1.50
CA ARG A 113 4.78 15.21 0.71
C ARG A 113 4.68 14.84 -0.76
N ASP A 114 3.69 15.38 -1.44
CA ASP A 114 3.50 15.22 -2.89
C ASP A 114 3.42 13.75 -3.29
N VAL A 115 2.36 13.07 -2.85
CA VAL A 115 2.11 11.66 -3.16
C VAL A 115 0.78 11.52 -3.87
N VAL A 116 0.81 10.86 -5.02
CA VAL A 116 -0.37 10.62 -5.84
C VAL A 116 -0.57 9.11 -5.98
N ILE A 117 -1.75 8.60 -5.63
CA ILE A 117 -2.18 7.25 -5.95
C ILE A 117 -3.31 7.39 -6.96
N THR A 118 -3.08 6.95 -8.19
CA THR A 118 -4.01 7.15 -9.30
C THR A 118 -3.92 6.01 -10.30
N GLY A 119 -4.76 6.02 -11.32
CA GLY A 119 -4.67 5.02 -12.37
C GLY A 119 -5.74 5.14 -13.43
N TYR A 120 -5.88 4.06 -14.19
CA TYR A 120 -7.03 3.78 -15.04
C TYR A 120 -7.94 2.76 -14.35
N ASN A 121 -8.38 3.10 -13.13
CA ASN A 121 -9.27 2.30 -12.32
C ASN A 121 -8.72 0.92 -11.87
N GLY A 122 -7.40 0.78 -11.74
CA GLY A 122 -6.81 -0.39 -11.09
C GLY A 122 -7.22 -0.52 -9.61
N THR A 123 -7.02 -1.70 -9.04
CA THR A 123 -7.55 -2.11 -7.74
C THR A 123 -6.46 -2.30 -6.68
N ILE A 124 -6.74 -1.85 -5.46
CA ILE A 124 -6.04 -2.28 -4.25
C ILE A 124 -7.00 -3.17 -3.47
N ASP A 125 -6.63 -4.45 -3.31
CA ASP A 125 -7.44 -5.50 -2.69
C ASP A 125 -6.71 -6.05 -1.45
N GLY A 126 -7.29 -5.84 -0.26
CA GLY A 126 -6.66 -6.25 0.99
C GLY A 126 -6.88 -7.71 1.40
N GLN A 127 -7.63 -8.48 0.60
CA GLN A 127 -8.07 -9.84 0.96
C GLN A 127 -8.69 -9.96 2.36
N GLY A 128 -9.48 -8.98 2.78
CA GLY A 128 -10.00 -8.83 4.14
C GLY A 128 -10.90 -9.95 4.68
N LYS A 129 -11.35 -10.91 3.86
CA LYS A 129 -12.34 -11.93 4.28
C LYS A 129 -11.88 -12.71 5.52
N THR A 130 -10.65 -13.22 5.51
CA THR A 130 -10.06 -13.98 6.62
C THR A 130 -9.87 -13.12 7.86
N TRP A 131 -9.48 -11.85 7.70
CA TRP A 131 -9.40 -10.87 8.77
C TRP A 131 -10.74 -10.67 9.47
N TRP A 132 -11.82 -10.53 8.69
CA TRP A 132 -13.18 -10.36 9.23
C TRP A 132 -13.67 -11.60 9.95
N GLU A 133 -13.40 -12.79 9.41
CA GLU A 133 -13.76 -14.06 10.04
C GLU A 133 -13.03 -14.26 11.37
N LYS A 134 -11.72 -14.04 11.39
CA LYS A 134 -10.91 -14.13 12.61
C LYS A 134 -11.34 -13.10 13.65
N HIS A 135 -11.65 -11.87 13.24
CA HIS A 135 -12.18 -10.83 14.13
C HIS A 135 -13.52 -11.26 14.76
N LYS A 136 -14.48 -11.74 13.96
CA LYS A 136 -15.78 -12.23 14.47
C LYS A 136 -15.60 -13.39 15.46
N LYS A 137 -14.61 -14.26 15.24
CA LYS A 137 -14.27 -15.39 16.12
C LYS A 137 -13.37 -15.01 17.30
N LYS A 138 -12.98 -13.74 17.45
CA LYS A 138 -12.01 -13.25 18.45
C LYS A 138 -10.66 -13.98 18.41
N GLN A 139 -10.21 -14.32 17.20
CA GLN A 139 -8.96 -15.05 16.93
C GLN A 139 -7.78 -14.15 16.56
N LEU A 140 -7.99 -12.82 16.50
CA LEU A 140 -6.93 -11.86 16.28
C LEU A 140 -6.32 -11.43 17.61
N ASN A 141 -4.98 -11.35 17.66
CA ASN A 141 -4.25 -10.87 18.82
C ASN A 141 -4.19 -9.34 18.88
N HIS A 142 -4.37 -8.67 17.73
CA HIS A 142 -4.17 -7.23 17.58
C HIS A 142 -5.29 -6.61 16.73
N THR A 143 -5.44 -5.29 16.87
CA THR A 143 -6.40 -4.51 16.06
C THR A 143 -6.04 -4.63 14.57
N ARG A 144 -7.05 -4.82 13.72
CA ARG A 144 -6.87 -5.01 12.27
C ARG A 144 -6.19 -3.84 11.59
N GLY A 145 -5.47 -4.18 10.51
CA GLY A 145 -4.84 -3.21 9.62
C GLY A 145 -5.86 -2.42 8.81
N ARG A 146 -5.40 -1.39 8.11
CA ARG A 146 -6.21 -0.65 7.13
C ARG A 146 -5.73 -0.98 5.72
N LEU A 147 -6.56 -0.77 4.72
CA LEU A 147 -6.09 -0.92 3.35
C LEU A 147 -5.03 0.12 2.97
N VAL A 148 -5.32 1.41 3.23
CA VAL A 148 -4.40 2.53 2.98
C VAL A 148 -4.35 3.42 4.21
N GLN A 149 -3.16 3.82 4.64
CA GLN A 149 -2.99 4.76 5.75
C GLN A 149 -1.83 5.72 5.49
N ILE A 150 -2.15 7.01 5.41
CA ILE A 150 -1.19 8.11 5.26
C ILE A 150 -1.33 9.02 6.48
N MET A 151 -0.22 9.29 7.18
CA MET A 151 -0.21 10.07 8.42
C MET A 151 0.73 11.27 8.32
N TRP A 152 0.37 12.39 8.97
CA TRP A 152 1.21 13.59 9.07
C TRP A 152 1.79 14.06 7.73
N SER A 153 0.98 13.98 6.68
CA SER A 153 1.44 14.20 5.30
C SER A 153 0.68 15.35 4.65
N SER A 154 1.27 15.93 3.62
CA SER A 154 0.72 17.05 2.84
C SER A 154 0.74 16.74 1.35
N ASP A 155 -0.09 17.43 0.57
CA ASP A 155 -0.15 17.27 -0.89
C ASP A 155 -0.42 15.81 -1.32
N ILE A 156 -1.48 15.20 -0.77
CA ILE A 156 -1.86 13.81 -1.03
C ILE A 156 -3.08 13.77 -1.97
N VAL A 157 -2.97 13.00 -3.04
CA VAL A 157 -4.06 12.75 -3.99
C VAL A 157 -4.31 11.26 -4.11
N ILE A 158 -5.56 10.84 -3.91
CA ILE A 158 -6.01 9.47 -4.19
C ILE A 158 -7.24 9.60 -5.10
N ALA A 159 -7.16 9.12 -6.33
CA ALA A 159 -8.23 9.27 -7.32
C ALA A 159 -8.20 8.12 -8.34
N ASN A 160 -9.30 7.85 -9.04
CA ASN A 160 -9.35 6.93 -10.20
C ASN A 160 -8.77 5.53 -9.94
N ILE A 161 -9.03 4.98 -8.76
CA ILE A 161 -8.67 3.63 -8.35
C ILE A 161 -9.84 2.99 -7.60
N THR A 162 -9.85 1.66 -7.55
CA THR A 162 -10.79 0.89 -6.73
C THR A 162 -10.11 0.42 -5.45
N LEU A 163 -10.78 0.60 -4.30
CA LEU A 163 -10.35 0.10 -3.00
C LEU A 163 -11.35 -0.95 -2.53
N ARG A 164 -10.91 -2.18 -2.25
CA ARG A 164 -11.82 -3.25 -1.80
C ARG A 164 -11.19 -4.20 -0.77
N ASN A 165 -12.06 -4.92 -0.08
CA ASN A 165 -11.71 -5.96 0.90
C ASN A 165 -10.62 -5.52 1.90
N SER A 166 -10.77 -4.35 2.53
CA SER A 166 -9.87 -3.95 3.62
C SER A 166 -9.86 -5.00 4.73
N PRO A 167 -8.70 -5.34 5.31
CA PRO A 167 -8.62 -6.09 6.57
C PRO A 167 -9.57 -5.53 7.64
#